data_AF-A0A8J4UEB2-F1
#
_entry.id   AF-A0A8J4UEB2-F1
#
_cell.length_a   1.000
_cell.length_b   1.000
_cell.length_c   1.000
_cell.angle_alpha   90.00
_cell.angle_beta   90.00
_cell.angle_gamma   90.00
#
_symmetry.space_group_name_H-M   'P 1'
#
loop_
_entity.id
_entity.type
_entity.pdbx_description
1 polymer ?
#
loop_
_entity_poly.entity_id
_entity_poly.type
_entity_poly.pdbx_seq_one_letter_code
_entity_poly.pdbx_strand_id
1 'polypeptide(L)' 'MGANEVFATSVLLVVVRLLSTAAPSLAVYSNGECTFNTKGSCEYQGHVFGIGDSWITNDCYHCVCMEPFGVGCCD' A
#
# COMPACT_ATOMS: atom_id res chain seq x y z
N MET A 1 41.39 11.45 12.85
CA MET A 1 39.94 11.16 12.77
C MET A 1 39.56 11.07 11.30
N GLY A 2 38.81 10.05 10.85
CA GLY A 2 38.10 10.18 9.56
C GLY A 2 37.92 8.92 8.69
N ALA A 3 38.81 7.91 8.71
CA ALA A 3 38.66 6.78 7.80
C ALA A 3 37.57 5.78 8.25
N ASN A 4 37.54 5.44 9.54
CA ASN A 4 36.65 4.42 10.10
C ASN A 4 35.17 4.87 10.12
N GLU A 5 34.90 6.17 10.25
CA GLU A 5 33.54 6.72 10.19
C GLU A 5 32.98 6.77 8.76
N VAL A 6 33.82 7.02 7.75
CA VAL A 6 33.43 7.06 6.34
C VAL A 6 33.11 5.67 5.79
N PHE A 7 33.85 4.65 6.22
CA PHE A 7 33.54 3.25 5.89
C PHE A 7 32.26 2.78 6.56
N ALA A 8 32.06 3.09 7.85
CA ALA A 8 30.86 2.73 8.58
C ALA A 8 29.59 3.36 7.98
N THR A 9 29.64 4.66 7.63
CA THR A 9 28.53 5.36 6.97
C THR A 9 28.26 4.83 5.57
N SER A 10 29.29 4.51 4.77
CA SER A 10 29.11 3.94 3.43
C SER A 10 28.46 2.55 3.49
N VAL A 11 28.88 1.70 4.42
CA VAL A 11 28.26 0.38 4.64
C VAL A 11 26.81 0.53 5.10
N LEU A 12 26.54 1.47 6.02
CA LEU A 12 25.18 1.73 6.50
C LEU A 12 24.26 2.19 5.36
N LEU A 13 24.74 3.07 4.48
CA LEU A 13 24.00 3.54 3.31
C LEU A 13 23.71 2.39 2.34
N VAL A 14 24.67 1.51 2.07
CA VAL A 14 24.45 0.33 1.21
C VAL A 14 23.40 -0.61 1.81
N VAL A 15 23.45 -0.87 3.11
CA VAL A 15 22.46 -1.71 3.81
C VAL A 15 21.06 -1.09 3.75
N VAL A 16 20.93 0.22 4.00
CA VAL A 16 19.64 0.94 3.91
C VAL A 16 19.06 0.90 2.49
N ARG A 17 19.91 1.06 1.47
CA ARG A 17 19.49 0.96 0.05
C ARG A 17 19.01 -0.44 -0.31
N LEU A 18 19.68 -1.48 0.18
CA LEU A 18 19.27 -2.88 -0.02
C LEU A 18 17.97 -3.23 0.73
N LEU A 19 17.73 -2.67 1.91
CA LEU A 19 16.47 -2.86 2.65
C LEU A 19 15.27 -2.19 1.96
N SER A 20 15.51 -1.05 1.28
CA SER A 20 14.46 -0.28 0.62
C SER A 20 13.85 -0.97 -0.61
N THR A 21 14.60 -1.86 -1.28
CA THR A 21 14.11 -2.59 -2.46
C THR A 21 13.23 -3.79 -2.13
N ALA A 22 13.28 -4.29 -0.88
CA ALA A 22 12.49 -5.44 -0.43
C ALA A 22 11.15 -5.08 0.23
N ALA A 23 10.94 -3.80 0.58
CA ALA A 23 9.72 -3.35 1.23
C ALA A 23 8.44 -3.43 0.36
N PRO A 24 8.44 -3.06 -0.95
CA PRO A 24 7.19 -2.98 -1.70
C PRO A 24 6.54 -4.34 -2.01
N SER A 25 7.30 -5.44 -1.97
CA SER A 25 6.77 -6.79 -2.23
C SER A 25 6.07 -7.41 -1.02
N LEU A 26 6.27 -6.89 0.20
CA LEU A 26 5.59 -7.39 1.41
C LEU A 26 4.20 -6.77 1.59
N ALA A 27 3.93 -5.62 0.97
CA ALA A 27 2.63 -4.95 1.07
C ALA A 27 1.53 -5.57 0.20
N VAL A 28 1.90 -6.41 -0.78
CA VAL A 28 0.98 -6.99 -1.78
C VAL A 28 0.64 -8.46 -1.48
N TYR A 29 1.12 -9.01 -0.36
CA TYR A 29 0.80 -10.38 0.06
C TYR A 29 -0.03 -10.36 1.36
N SER A 30 -1.21 -9.76 1.33
CA SER A 30 -2.28 -10.22 2.24
C SER A 30 -2.95 -11.40 1.54
N ASN A 31 -2.99 -12.57 2.21
CA ASN A 31 -3.83 -13.69 1.81
C ASN A 31 -5.29 -13.38 2.22
N GLY A 32 -5.76 -12.16 1.91
CA GLY A 32 -7.07 -11.66 2.26
C GLY A 32 -8.10 -12.10 1.24
N GLU A 33 -9.34 -12.33 1.69
CA GLU A 33 -10.45 -12.51 0.77
C GLU A 33 -10.76 -11.17 0.10
N CYS A 34 -10.65 -11.12 -1.22
CA CYS A 34 -11.00 -9.94 -2.01
C CYS A 34 -12.40 -10.12 -2.60
N THR A 35 -13.31 -9.20 -2.29
CA THR A 35 -14.65 -9.14 -2.86
C THR A 35 -14.76 -7.95 -3.81
N PHE A 36 -15.34 -8.20 -4.99
CA PHE A 36 -15.64 -7.16 -5.97
C PHE A 36 -17.14 -6.94 -6.08
N ASN A 37 -17.57 -5.70 -5.85
CA ASN A 37 -18.96 -5.29 -5.96
C ASN A 37 -19.17 -4.44 -7.22
N THR A 38 -19.73 -5.06 -8.26
CA THR A 38 -19.99 -4.41 -9.56
C THR A 38 -21.00 -3.27 -9.52
N LYS A 39 -21.78 -3.16 -8.43
CA LYS A 39 -22.77 -2.11 -8.21
C LYS A 39 -22.44 -1.25 -6.99
N GLY A 40 -21.22 -1.39 -6.44
CA GLY A 40 -20.76 -0.60 -5.31
C GLY A 40 -20.55 0.85 -5.73
N SER A 41 -21.03 1.79 -4.90
CA SER A 41 -20.71 3.21 -5.05
C SER A 41 -19.32 3.48 -4.46
N CYS A 42 -18.54 4.36 -5.09
CA CYS A 42 -17.27 4.83 -4.55
C CYS A 42 -17.49 5.92 -3.48
N GLU A 43 -18.35 5.64 -2.50
CA GLU A 43 -18.63 6.54 -1.39
C GLU A 43 -18.43 5.79 -0.06
N TYR A 44 -17.66 6.39 0.84
CA TYR A 44 -17.45 5.85 2.17
C TYR A 44 -17.46 6.99 3.20
N GLN A 45 -18.30 6.86 4.22
CA GLN A 45 -18.52 7.87 5.27
C GLN A 45 -18.82 9.29 4.72
N GLY A 46 -19.55 9.38 3.60
CA GLY A 46 -19.88 10.66 2.97
C GLY A 46 -18.75 11.30 2.16
N HIS A 47 -17.60 10.63 2.03
CA HIS A 47 -16.55 11.01 1.09
C HIS A 47 -16.69 10.23 -0.21
N VAL A 48 -16.64 10.93 -1.33
CA VAL A 48 -16.69 10.34 -2.67
C VAL A 48 -15.26 10.19 -3.19
N PHE A 49 -14.93 8.96 -3.58
CA PHE A 49 -13.63 8.55 -4.12
C PHE A 49 -13.71 8.47 -5.65
N GLY A 50 -12.69 8.97 -6.32
CA GLY A 50 -12.55 8.89 -7.77
C GLY A 50 -11.95 7.56 -8.24
N ILE A 51 -11.88 7.39 -9.57
CA ILE A 51 -11.29 6.19 -10.19
C ILE A 51 -9.85 6.01 -9.72
N GLY A 52 -9.55 4.82 -9.19
CA GLY A 52 -8.22 4.44 -8.70
C GLY A 52 -7.92 4.89 -7.27
N ASP A 53 -8.79 5.68 -6.65
CA ASP A 53 -8.63 6.04 -5.25
C ASP A 53 -8.86 4.82 -4.35
N SER A 54 -8.17 4.81 -3.21
CA SER A 54 -8.24 3.74 -2.23
C SER A 54 -8.47 4.27 -0.83
N TRP A 55 -9.12 3.46 0.00
CA TRP A 55 -9.38 3.77 1.40
C TRP A 55 -9.40 2.50 2.25
N ILE A 56 -9.18 2.68 3.56
CA ILE A 56 -9.31 1.63 4.57
C ILE A 56 -10.63 1.82 5.30
N THR A 57 -11.43 0.75 5.40
CA THR A 57 -12.66 0.79 6.21
C THR A 57 -12.36 0.64 7.70
N ASN A 58 -13.35 0.90 8.56
CA ASN A 58 -13.20 0.71 10.01
C ASN A 58 -12.98 -0.77 10.37
N ASP A 59 -13.41 -1.68 9.50
CA ASP A 59 -13.22 -3.12 9.60
C ASP A 59 -11.90 -3.56 8.93
N CYS A 60 -10.96 -2.63 8.73
CA CYS A 60 -9.63 -2.83 8.14
C CYS A 60 -9.56 -3.25 6.67
N TYR A 61 -10.68 -3.41 5.96
CA TYR A 61 -10.65 -3.70 4.52
C TYR A 61 -10.01 -2.59 3.71
N HIS A 62 -9.08 -2.94 2.83
CA HIS A 62 -8.53 -2.06 1.81
C HIS A 62 -9.38 -2.10 0.53
N CYS A 63 -10.08 -0.99 0.29
CA CYS A 63 -10.98 -0.80 -0.84
C CYS A 63 -10.36 0.09 -1.91
N VAL A 64 -10.67 -0.20 -3.18
CA VAL A 64 -10.26 0.57 -4.35
C VAL A 64 -11.48 0.85 -5.23
N CYS A 65 -11.68 2.12 -5.58
CA CYS A 65 -12.70 2.53 -6.53
C CYS A 65 -12.24 2.19 -7.95
N MET A 66 -13.05 1.41 -8.65
CA MET A 66 -12.82 1.00 -10.04
C MET A 66 -13.99 1.44 -10.91
N GLU A 67 -14.48 2.67 -10.73
CA GLU A 67 -15.53 3.23 -11.60
C GLU A 67 -15.08 3.19 -13.08
N PRO A 68 -15.97 2.82 -14.04
CA PRO A 68 -17.40 2.54 -13.92
C PRO A 68 -17.76 1.11 -13.49
N PHE A 69 -16.79 0.28 -13.13
CA PHE A 69 -16.98 -1.14 -12.87
C PHE A 69 -17.43 -1.46 -11.45
N GLY A 70 -17.18 -0.59 -10.47
CA GLY A 70 -17.61 -0.77 -9.08
C GLY A 70 -16.48 -0.57 -8.07
N VAL A 71 -16.52 -1.29 -6.95
CA VAL A 71 -15.53 -1.20 -5.86
C VAL A 71 -15.04 -2.59 -5.49
N GLY A 72 -13.73 -2.75 -5.30
CA GLY A 72 -13.12 -3.97 -4.80
C GLY A 72 -12.52 -3.74 -3.43
N CYS A 73 -12.80 -4.62 -2.48
CA CYS A 73 -12.27 -4.56 -1.11
C CYS A 73 -11.61 -5.88 -0.75
N CYS A 74 -10.44 -5.82 -0.13
CA CYS A 74 -9.71 -6.97 0.40
C CYS A 74 -9.54 -6.81 1.91
N ASP A 75 -9.59 -7.92 2.65
CA ASP A 75 -9.18 -7.96 4.07
C ASP A 75 -7.69 -7.62 4.22
#